data_AF-A0A3A9EUC9-F1
#
_entry.id   AF-A0A3A9EUC9-F1
#
_cell.length_a   1.000
_cell.length_b   1.000
_cell.length_c   1.000
_cell.angle_alpha   90.00
_cell.angle_beta   90.00
_cell.angle_gamma   90.00
#
_symmetry.space_group_name_H-M   'P 1'
#
loop_
_entity.id
_entity.type
_entity.pdbx_description
1 polymer ?
#
loop_
_entity_poly.entity_id
_entity_poly.type
_entity_poly.pdbx_seq_one_letter_code
_entity_poly.pdbx_strand_id
1 'polypeptide(L)'
;MHEIAHSKLHNDGEKRNRSQKEVEAESVAYVVCNHLGIDTSDYSFGYVAGWSKDKALPELKASLDVIRSTAAGIIDAISPQREITLPEKKAQKIYTR
;
A
#
# COMPACT_ATOMS: atom_id res chain seq x y z
N MET A 1 11.89 1.82 2.33
CA MET A 1 10.72 1.52 1.49
C MET A 1 10.01 2.78 1.01
N HIS A 2 9.74 3.74 1.90
CA HIS A 2 9.14 5.04 1.54
C HIS A 2 9.85 5.76 0.39
N GLU A 3 11.17 5.99 0.50
CA GLU A 3 11.95 6.66 -0.56
C GLU A 3 11.99 5.88 -1.89
N ILE A 4 11.94 4.55 -1.82
CA ILE A 4 11.87 3.69 -3.02
C ILE A 4 10.51 3.85 -3.69
N ALA A 5 9.43 3.91 -2.90
CA ALA A 5 8.09 4.17 -3.40
C ALA A 5 8.00 5.56 -4.04
N HIS A 6 8.55 6.60 -3.41
CA HIS A 6 8.66 7.94 -4.00
C HIS A 6 9.37 7.94 -5.35
N SER A 7 10.54 7.29 -5.43
CA SER A 7 11.29 7.18 -6.68
C SER A 7 10.52 6.43 -7.77
N LYS A 8 9.69 5.44 -7.40
CA LYS A 8 8.92 4.64 -8.36
C LYS A 8 7.65 5.33 -8.84
N LEU A 9 6.99 6.09 -7.96
CA LEU A 9 5.69 6.74 -8.20
C LEU A 9 5.81 8.11 -8.87
N HIS A 10 6.82 8.91 -8.50
CA HIS A 10 6.79 10.37 -8.72
C HIS A 10 7.94 10.91 -9.56
N ASN A 11 8.61 10.05 -10.33
CA ASN A 11 9.68 10.44 -11.26
C ASN A 11 9.18 10.71 -12.69
N ASP A 12 7.86 10.73 -12.90
CA ASP A 12 7.20 10.89 -14.21
C ASP A 12 6.94 12.36 -14.60
N GLY A 13 7.27 13.31 -13.72
CA GLY A 13 7.03 14.74 -13.94
C GLY A 13 5.58 15.16 -13.76
N GLU A 14 4.69 14.27 -13.32
CA GLU A 14 3.28 14.62 -13.11
C GLU A 14 3.09 15.53 -11.89
N LYS A 15 2.26 16.56 -12.10
CA LYS A 15 1.85 17.50 -11.06
C LYS A 15 0.78 16.87 -10.17
N ARG A 16 1.21 16.05 -9.22
CA ARG A 16 0.39 15.59 -8.09
C ARG A 16 0.66 16.45 -6.87
N ASN A 17 -0.37 16.71 -6.06
CA ASN A 17 -0.23 17.45 -4.81
C ASN A 17 0.70 16.69 -3.86
N ARG A 18 1.57 17.42 -3.14
CA ARG A 18 2.55 16.82 -2.21
C ARG A 18 1.90 15.86 -1.22
N SER A 19 0.73 16.21 -0.67
CA SER A 19 -0.02 15.35 0.25
C SER A 19 -0.42 14.01 -0.36
N GLN A 20 -0.82 14.00 -1.63
CA GLN A 20 -1.14 12.77 -2.36
C GLN A 20 0.13 11.94 -2.59
N LYS A 21 1.24 12.60 -2.94
CA LYS A 21 2.51 11.90 -3.15
C LYS A 21 2.98 11.16 -1.90
N GLU A 22 2.93 11.82 -0.75
CA GLU A 22 3.27 11.20 0.54
C GLU A 22 2.32 10.06 0.90
N VAL A 23 1.00 10.24 0.74
CA VAL A 23 0.00 9.19 1.04
C VAL A 23 0.21 7.95 0.19
N GLU A 24 0.44 8.11 -1.11
CA GLU A 24 0.68 6.98 -2.01
C GLU A 24 2.00 6.28 -1.67
N ALA A 25 3.08 7.03 -1.43
CA ALA A 25 4.38 6.46 -1.08
C ALA A 25 4.34 5.69 0.25
N GLU A 26 3.69 6.27 1.27
CA GLU A 26 3.55 5.67 2.59
C GLU A 26 2.67 4.42 2.54
N SER A 27 1.57 4.46 1.78
CA SER A 27 0.69 3.30 1.57
C SER A 27 1.42 2.17 0.86
N VAL A 28 2.22 2.46 -0.17
CA VAL A 28 3.04 1.46 -0.87
C VAL A 28 4.06 0.85 0.09
N ALA A 29 4.76 1.66 0.87
CA ALA A 29 5.73 1.18 1.85
C ALA A 29 5.10 0.23 2.86
N TYR A 30 3.92 0.58 3.38
CA TYR A 30 3.14 -0.26 4.28
C TYR A 30 2.78 -1.61 3.65
N VAL A 31 2.21 -1.61 2.44
CA VAL A 31 1.82 -2.87 1.76
C VAL A 31 3.02 -3.79 1.55
N VAL A 32 4.16 -3.25 1.10
CA VAL A 32 5.36 -4.06 0.84
C VAL A 32 5.95 -4.58 2.15
N CYS A 33 6.09 -3.74 3.19
CA CYS A 33 6.61 -4.18 4.48
C CYS A 33 5.72 -5.22 5.14
N ASN A 34 4.39 -5.03 5.11
CA ASN A 34 3.43 -5.99 5.60
C ASN A 34 3.50 -7.32 4.84
N HIS A 35 3.71 -7.29 3.51
CA HIS A 35 3.90 -8.50 2.71
C HIS A 35 5.17 -9.27 3.09
N LEU A 36 6.25 -8.56 3.46
CA LEU A 36 7.51 -9.17 3.89
C LEU A 36 7.49 -9.63 5.36
N GLY A 37 6.39 -9.44 6.08
CA GLY A 37 6.28 -9.74 7.52
C GLY A 37 7.08 -8.79 8.41
N ILE A 38 7.45 -7.62 7.89
CA ILE A 38 8.13 -6.57 8.64
C ILE A 38 7.06 -5.66 9.22
N ASP A 39 6.92 -5.70 10.55
CA ASP A 39 5.98 -4.81 11.24
C ASP A 39 6.46 -3.36 11.11
N THR A 40 5.67 -2.56 10.38
CA THR A 40 5.85 -1.11 10.19
C THR A 40 4.59 -0.36 10.60
N SER A 41 3.70 -1.01 11.37
CA SER A 41 2.41 -0.45 11.79
C SER A 41 2.53 0.83 12.63
N ASP A 42 3.70 1.09 13.22
CA ASP A 42 4.01 2.35 13.91
C ASP A 42 4.18 3.56 12.97
N TYR A 43 4.31 3.35 11.65
CA TYR A 43 4.39 4.43 10.66
C TYR A 43 3.07 4.57 9.90
N SER A 44 2.20 5.41 10.48
CA SER A 44 1.26 6.28 9.76
C SER A 44 0.06 5.66 9.04
N PHE A 45 -1.06 5.53 9.77
CA PHE A 45 -2.40 5.41 9.18
C PHE A 45 -3.27 6.67 9.36
N GLY A 46 -2.88 7.59 10.26
CA GLY A 46 -3.68 8.77 10.61
C GLY A 46 -3.79 9.80 9.48
N TYR A 47 -2.75 9.96 8.66
CA TYR A 47 -2.72 10.95 7.59
C TYR A 47 -3.56 10.53 6.36
N VAL A 48 -3.63 9.22 6.08
CA VAL A 48 -4.43 8.67 4.97
C VAL A 48 -5.92 8.88 5.19
N ALA A 49 -6.40 8.66 6.42
CA ALA A 49 -7.80 8.88 6.80
C ALA A 49 -8.20 10.36 6.78
N GLY A 50 -7.25 11.27 7.02
CA GLY A 50 -7.48 12.71 6.85
C GLY A 50 -7.50 13.13 5.38
N TRP A 51 -6.54 12.63 4.60
CA TRP A 51 -6.43 12.95 3.18
C TRP A 51 -7.63 12.47 2.35
N SER A 52 -8.19 11.28 2.67
CA SER A 52 -9.28 10.69 1.92
C SER A 52 -10.65 11.35 2.14
N LYS A 53 -10.84 12.09 3.25
CA LYS A 53 -12.11 12.77 3.56
C LYS A 53 -12.52 13.82 2.54
N ASP A 54 -11.54 14.48 1.93
CA ASP A 54 -11.75 15.58 0.99
C ASP A 54 -11.47 15.16 -0.47
N LYS A 55 -11.65 13.88 -0.81
CA LYS A 55 -11.40 13.34 -2.16
C LYS A 55 -12.64 12.73 -2.76
N ALA A 56 -12.84 12.97 -4.05
CA ALA A 56 -13.91 12.31 -4.79
C ALA A 56 -13.58 10.82 -4.96
N LEU A 57 -14.61 9.96 -5.02
CA LEU A 57 -14.42 8.51 -5.21
C LEU A 57 -13.52 8.13 -6.40
N PRO A 58 -13.59 8.80 -7.57
CA PRO A 58 -12.69 8.51 -8.69
C PRO A 58 -11.21 8.79 -8.37
N GLU A 59 -10.91 9.86 -7.64
CA GLU A 59 -9.54 10.23 -7.25
C GLU A 59 -8.98 9.21 -6.25
N LEU A 60 -9.80 8.81 -5.28
CA LEU A 60 -9.41 7.80 -4.29
C LEU A 60 -9.12 6.45 -4.99
N LYS A 61 -9.98 6.05 -5.94
CA LYS A 61 -9.79 4.82 -6.70
C LYS A 61 -8.50 4.86 -7.52
N ALA A 62 -8.23 5.97 -8.21
CA ALA A 62 -7.01 6.14 -8.98
C ALA A 62 -5.75 5.99 -8.10
N SER A 63 -5.71 6.64 -6.94
CA SER A 63 -4.59 6.46 -5.99
C SER A 63 -4.47 5.03 -5.49
N LEU A 64 -5.58 4.34 -5.21
CA LEU A 64 -5.53 2.94 -4.77
C LEU A 64 -5.00 2.00 -5.86
N ASP A 65 -5.38 2.22 -7.11
CA ASP A 65 -4.87 1.43 -8.25
C ASP A 65 -3.36 1.65 -8.46
N VAL A 66 -2.89 2.89 -8.27
CA VAL A 66 -1.46 3.25 -8.30
C VAL A 66 -0.70 2.58 -7.15
N ILE A 67 -1.24 2.64 -5.92
CA ILE A 67 -0.65 2.00 -4.74
C ILE A 67 -0.53 0.49 -4.96
N ARG A 68 -1.62 -0.15 -5.41
CA ARG A 68 -1.66 -1.60 -5.65
C ARG A 68 -0.65 -2.02 -6.69
N SER A 69 -0.64 -1.38 -7.85
CA SER A 69 0.23 -1.74 -8.97
C SER A 69 1.71 -1.56 -8.62
N THR A 70 2.04 -0.46 -7.93
CA THR A 70 3.41 -0.18 -7.51
C THR A 70 3.90 -1.14 -6.45
N ALA A 71 3.09 -1.40 -5.42
CA ALA A 71 3.44 -2.36 -4.38
C ALA A 71 3.65 -3.77 -4.95
N ALA A 72 2.77 -4.22 -5.85
CA ALA A 72 2.93 -5.49 -6.56
C ALA A 72 4.26 -5.54 -7.32
N GLY A 73 4.58 -4.53 -8.12
CA GLY A 73 5.83 -4.49 -8.87
C GLY A 73 7.09 -4.49 -7.98
N ILE A 74 7.03 -3.85 -6.81
CA ILE A 74 8.13 -3.87 -5.84
C ILE A 74 8.25 -5.25 -5.18
N ILE A 75 7.13 -5.87 -4.78
CA ILE A 75 7.09 -7.22 -4.22
C ILE A 75 7.65 -8.23 -5.22
N ASP A 76 7.21 -8.17 -6.48
CA ASP A 76 7.67 -9.07 -7.54
C ASP A 76 9.17 -8.91 -7.82
N ALA A 77 9.70 -7.69 -7.70
CA ALA A 77 11.13 -7.44 -7.89
C ALA A 77 12.00 -7.92 -6.71
N ILE A 78 11.45 -7.94 -5.49
CA ILE A 78 12.18 -8.31 -4.26
C ILE A 78 12.00 -9.79 -3.92
N SER A 79 10.87 -10.40 -4.28
CA SER A 79 10.61 -11.81 -4.03
C SER A 79 11.43 -12.69 -4.98
N PRO A 80 12.37 -13.51 -4.46
CA PRO A 80 12.86 -14.64 -5.26
C PRO A 80 11.69 -15.57 -5.56
N GLN A 81 11.69 -16.31 -6.69
CA GLN A 81 10.60 -17.24 -7.03
C GLN A 81 10.27 -18.15 -5.84
N ARG A 82 9.23 -17.82 -5.09
CA ARG A 82 8.80 -18.57 -3.92
C ARG A 82 7.52 -19.27 -4.30
N GLU A 83 7.55 -20.60 -4.26
CA GLU A 83 6.36 -21.44 -4.35
C GLU A 83 5.27 -20.88 -3.44
N ILE A 84 4.12 -20.60 -4.05
CA ILE A 84 2.96 -20.00 -3.40
C ILE A 84 2.44 -21.03 -2.38
N THR A 85 2.76 -20.85 -1.10
CA THR A 85 2.04 -21.53 -0.02
C THR A 85 0.88 -20.62 0.38
N LEU A 86 -0.33 -20.97 -0.06
CA LEU A 86 -1.56 -20.26 0.28
C LEU A 86 -1.75 -20.23 1.81
N PRO A 87 -2.14 -19.08 2.41
CA PRO A 87 -2.38 -19.01 3.84
C PRO A 87 -3.60 -19.87 4.22
N GLU A 88 -3.45 -20.74 5.22
CA GLU A 88 -4.54 -21.54 5.77
C GLU A 88 -5.69 -20.64 6.25
N LYS A 89 -6.89 -20.89 5.70
CA LYS A 89 -8.12 -20.25 6.16
C LYS A 89 -8.36 -20.61 7.62
N LYS A 90 -8.13 -19.69 8.57
CA LYS A 90 -8.64 -19.85 9.94
C LYS A 90 -10.17 -19.85 9.89
N ALA A 91 -10.76 -21.01 10.14
CA ALA A 91 -12.19 -21.19 10.28
C ALA A 91 -12.74 -20.27 11.37
N GLN A 92 -13.59 -19.32 10.99
CA GLN A 92 -14.39 -18.53 11.93
C GLN A 92 -15.32 -19.46 12.69
N LYS A 93 -15.08 -19.64 13.99
CA LYS A 93 -16.03 -20.30 14.89
C LYS A 93 -17.21 -19.36 15.10
N ILE A 94 -18.37 -19.77 14.58
CA ILE A 94 -19.68 -19.18 14.84
C ILE A 94 -19.96 -19.30 16.34
N TYR A 95 -20.14 -18.18 17.04
CA TYR A 95 -20.68 -18.17 18.40
C TYR A 95 -22.18 -17.88 18.32
N THR A 96 -22.99 -18.92 18.53
CA THR A 96 -24.42 -18.82 18.81
C THR A 96 -24.62 -18.60 20.31
N ARG A 97 -25.53 -17.70 20.68
CA ARG A 97 -26.27 -17.76 21.95
C ARG A 97 -27.75 -17.74 21.64
#